data_AF-A0A1L9WVW2-F1
#
_entry.id   AF-A0A1L9WVW2-F1
#
_cell.length_a   1.000
_cell.length_b   1.000
_cell.length_c   1.000
_cell.angle_alpha   90.00
_cell.angle_beta   90.00
_cell.angle_gamma   90.00
#
_symmetry.space_group_name_H-M   'P 1'
#
loop_
_entity.id
_entity.type
_entity.pdbx_description
1 polymer ?
#
loop_
_entity_poly.entity_id
_entity_poly.type
_entity_poly.pdbx_seq_one_letter_code
_entity_poly.pdbx_strand_id
1 'polypeptide(L)'
;MFCAGNRNGNAACESSSTTATTLKVSNTSVNNSHQQEQRRHRLTCNGEVCHAHPSDGSLHLTLHPADVKLVLERGWGQRHPLARDSWWWWLRIVPPGFVMVYAPRDAEELECVLEIIRAAAWWVSGTELCR
;
A
#
# COMPACT_ATOMS: atom_id res chain seq x y z
N MET A 1 -10.47 -9.88 3.05
CA MET A 1 -10.50 -8.54 3.66
C MET A 1 -9.13 -7.93 3.40
N PHE A 2 -9.07 -6.65 3.03
CA PHE A 2 -7.79 -5.97 2.80
C PHE A 2 -7.06 -5.73 4.14
N CYS A 3 -5.74 -5.51 4.11
CA CYS A 3 -4.91 -5.30 5.29
C CYS A 3 -5.27 -4.02 6.05
N ALA A 4 -5.74 -2.99 5.34
CA ALA A 4 -6.38 -1.84 5.96
C ALA A 4 -7.71 -2.27 6.59
N GLY A 5 -7.87 -2.11 7.90
CA GLY A 5 -9.08 -2.46 8.63
C GLY A 5 -9.03 -3.77 9.44
N ASN A 6 -7.86 -4.30 9.80
CA ASN A 6 -7.79 -5.43 10.74
C ASN A 6 -8.18 -4.94 12.16
N ARG A 7 -9.48 -4.94 12.44
CA ARG A 7 -10.04 -4.60 13.75
C ARG A 7 -9.54 -5.59 14.81
N ASN A 8 -8.47 -5.22 15.51
CA ASN A 8 -8.19 -5.67 16.87
C ASN A 8 -7.50 -4.52 17.63
N GLY A 9 -8.32 -3.69 18.29
CA GLY A 9 -7.92 -2.86 19.43
C GLY A 9 -7.57 -1.39 19.15
N ASN A 10 -8.45 -0.49 19.60
CA ASN A 10 -8.24 0.91 19.98
C ASN A 10 -7.15 1.72 19.22
N ALA A 11 -7.57 2.50 18.22
CA ALA A 11 -6.87 3.73 17.86
C ALA A 11 -7.79 4.92 18.18
N ALA A 12 -7.79 5.34 19.44
CA ALA A 12 -8.25 6.67 19.81
C ALA A 12 -7.21 7.67 19.27
N CYS A 13 -7.67 8.68 18.53
CA CYS A 13 -6.85 9.81 18.15
C CYS A 13 -6.58 10.68 19.39
N GLU A 14 -5.45 10.48 20.05
CA GLU A 14 -4.99 11.38 21.12
C GLU A 14 -3.77 12.17 20.66
N SER A 15 -4.01 13.46 20.42
CA SER A 15 -2.98 14.49 20.36
C SER A 15 -2.36 14.67 21.74
N SER A 16 -1.05 14.52 21.90
CA SER A 16 -0.38 14.93 23.14
C SER A 16 1.05 15.41 22.93
N SER A 17 1.28 16.57 23.54
CA SER A 17 2.49 17.37 23.65
C SER A 17 3.62 16.73 24.47
N THR A 18 4.85 17.08 24.07
CA THR A 18 6.18 17.03 24.68
C THR A 18 6.35 16.53 26.13
N THR A 19 7.25 15.56 26.35
CA THR A 19 8.28 15.58 27.43
C THR A 19 9.37 14.52 27.21
N ALA A 20 10.63 14.92 27.39
CA ALA A 20 11.81 14.08 27.23
C ALA A 20 12.06 13.22 28.48
N THR A 21 12.42 11.92 28.34
CA THR A 21 13.16 11.15 29.37
C THR A 21 13.79 9.87 28.78
N THR A 22 15.11 9.78 28.98
CA THR A 22 16.01 8.60 29.15
C THR A 22 16.04 7.46 28.12
N LEU A 23 17.19 7.39 27.45
CA LEU A 23 17.67 6.32 26.57
C LEU A 23 17.77 4.97 27.31
N LYS A 24 17.01 3.97 26.86
CA LYS A 24 17.39 2.55 26.99
C LYS A 24 17.95 2.09 25.65
N VAL A 25 19.27 1.94 25.60
CA VAL A 25 19.97 1.30 24.48
C VAL A 25 19.75 -0.21 24.62
N SER A 26 18.85 -0.76 23.81
CA SER A 26 18.67 -2.22 23.67
C SER A 26 18.69 -2.60 22.20
N ASN A 27 19.74 -3.33 21.78
CA ASN A 27 19.95 -4.05 20.52
C ASN A 27 19.01 -3.68 19.34
N THR A 28 19.29 -2.53 18.71
CA THR A 28 18.46 -1.93 17.64
C THR A 28 18.90 -2.31 16.22
N SER A 29 20.04 -2.98 16.02
CA SER A 29 20.64 -3.09 14.67
C SER A 29 19.99 -4.09 13.72
N VAL A 30 19.38 -5.19 14.21
CA VAL A 30 18.80 -6.23 13.33
C VAL A 30 17.34 -5.91 12.95
N ASN A 31 16.58 -5.26 13.84
CA ASN A 31 15.19 -4.86 13.58
C ASN A 31 15.07 -3.67 12.61
N ASN A 32 16.16 -2.90 12.43
CA ASN A 32 16.17 -1.70 11.62
C ASN A 32 16.14 -1.99 10.11
N SER A 33 16.82 -3.04 9.64
CA SER A 33 16.94 -3.35 8.21
C SER A 33 15.60 -3.75 7.59
N HIS A 34 14.86 -4.67 8.23
CA HIS A 34 13.55 -5.12 7.73
C HIS A 34 12.51 -4.00 7.69
N GLN A 35 12.48 -3.14 8.71
CA GLN A 35 11.55 -2.00 8.74
C GLN A 35 11.92 -0.92 7.72
N GLN A 36 13.21 -0.67 7.50
CA GLN A 36 13.70 0.26 6.49
C GLN A 36 13.43 -0.25 5.07
N GLU A 37 13.61 -1.54 4.81
CA GLU A 37 13.31 -2.17 3.51
C GLU A 37 11.81 -2.16 3.20
N GLN A 38 10.96 -2.45 4.18
CA GLN A 38 9.51 -2.28 4.04
C GLN A 38 9.12 -0.83 3.78
N ARG A 39 9.79 0.15 4.41
CA ARG A 39 9.53 1.58 4.17
C ARG A 39 9.89 1.99 2.74
N ARG A 40 11.00 1.48 2.19
CA ARG A 40 11.40 1.69 0.78
C ARG A 40 10.42 1.06 -0.23
N HIS A 41 9.81 -0.07 0.11
CA HIS A 41 8.81 -0.70 -0.75
C HIS A 41 7.42 -0.06 -0.68
N ARG A 42 7.13 0.69 0.41
CA ARG A 42 5.87 1.40 0.61
C ARG A 42 5.82 2.76 -0.08
N LEU A 43 6.91 3.52 0.00
CA LEU A 43 6.99 4.88 -0.53
C LEU A 43 7.55 4.87 -1.95
N THR A 44 6.64 4.83 -2.92
CA THR A 44 6.93 4.66 -4.34
C THR A 44 6.31 5.84 -5.09
N CYS A 45 6.78 6.15 -6.30
CA CYS A 45 6.23 7.26 -7.11
C CYS A 45 6.14 8.61 -6.34
N ASN A 46 7.14 8.93 -5.52
CA ASN A 46 7.17 10.13 -4.68
C ASN A 46 5.95 10.29 -3.72
N GLY A 47 5.37 9.18 -3.27
CA GLY A 47 4.25 9.18 -2.32
C GLY A 47 2.87 9.21 -2.97
N GLU A 48 2.79 9.09 -4.30
CA GLU A 48 1.54 8.91 -5.02
C GLU A 48 0.83 7.62 -4.57
N VAL A 49 -0.43 7.74 -4.18
CA VAL A 49 -1.25 6.60 -3.73
C VAL A 49 -1.86 5.89 -4.92
N CYS A 50 -2.40 6.65 -5.86
CA CYS A 50 -3.13 6.13 -7.01
C CYS A 50 -3.20 7.17 -8.12
N HIS A 51 -3.14 6.71 -9.37
CA HIS A 51 -3.45 7.51 -10.55
C HIS A 51 -4.39 6.78 -11.50
N ALA A 52 -5.29 7.56 -12.11
CA ALA A 52 -6.18 7.07 -13.15
C ALA A 52 -5.59 7.32 -14.54
N HIS A 53 -5.74 6.36 -15.44
CA HIS A 53 -5.44 6.51 -16.86
C HIS A 53 -6.60 7.21 -17.55
N PRO A 54 -6.36 8.37 -18.20
CA PRO A 54 -7.44 9.10 -18.86
C PRO A 54 -8.12 8.33 -20.01
N SER A 55 -7.40 7.40 -20.65
CA SER A 55 -7.88 6.68 -21.84
C SER A 55 -8.90 5.59 -21.55
N ASP A 56 -8.77 4.89 -20.42
CA ASP A 56 -9.58 3.70 -20.11
C ASP A 56 -10.13 3.69 -18.68
N GLY A 57 -9.80 4.71 -17.88
CA GLY A 57 -10.23 4.81 -16.48
C GLY A 57 -9.57 3.81 -15.54
N SER A 58 -8.62 3.01 -16.02
CA SER A 58 -7.89 2.06 -15.17
C SER A 58 -7.03 2.80 -14.16
N LEU A 59 -6.78 2.16 -13.02
CA LEU A 59 -6.05 2.75 -11.91
C LEU A 59 -4.72 2.03 -11.73
N HIS A 60 -3.67 2.77 -11.46
CA HIS A 60 -2.43 2.21 -10.94
C HIS A 60 -2.23 2.65 -9.50
N LEU A 61 -1.80 1.71 -8.66
CA LEU A 61 -1.54 1.94 -7.24
C LEU A 61 -0.58 0.88 -6.69
N THR A 62 0.02 1.19 -5.53
CA THR A 62 0.89 0.26 -4.80
C THR A 62 0.16 -0.29 -3.58
N LEU A 63 0.11 -1.61 -3.45
CA LEU A 63 -0.57 -2.31 -2.34
C LEU A 63 0.41 -3.11 -1.48
N HIS A 64 -0.06 -3.44 -0.27
CA HIS A 64 0.55 -4.49 0.54
C HIS A 64 0.53 -5.83 -0.24
N PRO A 65 1.58 -6.68 -0.15
CA PRO A 65 1.63 -7.94 -0.92
C PRO A 65 0.43 -8.88 -0.73
N ALA A 66 -0.16 -8.92 0.47
CA ALA A 66 -1.37 -9.70 0.73
C ALA A 66 -2.62 -9.12 0.04
N ASP A 67 -2.69 -7.79 -0.09
CA ASP A 67 -3.79 -7.11 -0.78
C ASP A 67 -3.67 -7.27 -2.30
N VAL A 68 -2.43 -7.24 -2.83
CA VAL A 68 -2.16 -7.59 -4.24
C VAL A 68 -2.71 -8.98 -4.55
N LYS A 69 -2.41 -9.98 -3.73
CA LYS A 69 -2.92 -11.35 -3.90
C LYS A 69 -4.46 -11.34 -3.97
N LEU A 70 -5.11 -10.63 -3.04
CA LEU A 70 -6.57 -10.55 -2.98
C LEU A 70 -7.20 -9.88 -4.21
N VAL A 71 -6.61 -8.78 -4.70
CA VAL A 71 -7.06 -8.07 -5.92
C VAL A 71 -6.99 -9.01 -7.13
N LEU A 72 -5.89 -9.74 -7.30
CA LEU A 72 -5.69 -10.63 -8.43
C LEU A 72 -6.63 -11.84 -8.38
N GLU A 73 -6.72 -12.52 -7.23
CA GLU A 73 -7.57 -13.70 -7.05
C GLU A 73 -9.05 -13.41 -7.25
N ARG A 74 -9.47 -12.18 -6.95
CA ARG A 74 -10.87 -11.72 -7.12
C ARG A 74 -11.14 -11.07 -8.48
N GLY A 75 -10.13 -10.96 -9.35
CA GLY A 75 -10.30 -10.41 -10.68
C GLY A 75 -10.49 -8.89 -10.75
N TRP A 76 -10.11 -8.14 -9.71
CA TRP A 76 -10.20 -6.67 -9.69
C TRP A 76 -9.08 -5.96 -10.45
N GLY A 77 -8.04 -6.71 -10.83
CA GLY A 77 -6.89 -6.12 -11.49
C GLY A 77 -5.88 -7.13 -11.99
N GLN A 78 -4.78 -6.61 -12.52
CA GLN A 78 -3.65 -7.37 -13.02
C GLN A 78 -2.36 -6.89 -12.37
N ARG A 79 -1.35 -7.77 -12.31
CA ARG A 79 0.01 -7.32 -12.01
C ARG A 79 0.46 -6.39 -13.13
N HIS A 80 1.04 -5.26 -12.76
CA HIS A 80 1.60 -4.37 -13.76
C HIS A 80 2.71 -5.12 -14.53
N PRO A 81 2.76 -5.06 -15.88
CA PRO A 81 3.77 -5.80 -16.65
C PRO A 81 5.21 -5.51 -16.20
N LEU A 82 5.49 -4.26 -15.84
CA LEU A 82 6.80 -3.81 -15.31
C LEU A 82 7.11 -4.29 -13.88
N ALA A 83 6.12 -4.79 -13.14
CA ALA A 83 6.30 -5.36 -11.80
C ALA A 83 6.59 -6.88 -11.85
N ARG A 84 6.62 -7.49 -13.04
CA ARG A 84 7.00 -8.90 -13.22
C ARG A 84 8.51 -9.04 -13.12
N ASP A 85 8.94 -10.08 -12.40
CA ASP A 85 10.33 -10.54 -12.43
C ASP A 85 10.67 -10.96 -13.87
N SER A 86 11.43 -10.12 -14.55
CA SER A 86 11.91 -10.36 -15.92
C SER A 86 13.40 -10.67 -15.89
N TRP A 87 13.90 -11.41 -16.90
CA TRP A 87 15.32 -11.77 -17.07
C TRP A 87 16.26 -10.56 -16.99
N TRP A 88 15.74 -9.36 -17.26
CA TRP A 88 16.40 -8.07 -17.07
C TRP A 88 16.03 -7.45 -15.70
N TRP A 89 16.37 -8.12 -14.60
CA TRP A 89 15.95 -7.72 -13.24
C TRP A 89 16.44 -6.33 -12.80
N TRP A 90 17.40 -5.73 -13.51
CA TRP A 90 17.89 -4.39 -13.26
C TRP A 90 17.06 -3.26 -13.89
N LEU A 91 16.05 -3.59 -14.71
CA LEU A 91 15.05 -2.65 -15.26
C LEU A 91 13.81 -2.50 -14.39
N ARG A 92 13.83 -2.96 -13.13
CA ARG A 92 12.65 -2.89 -12.26
C ARG A 92 12.37 -1.43 -11.84
N ILE A 93 11.64 -0.74 -12.71
CA ILE A 93 11.27 0.68 -12.58
C ILE A 93 10.11 0.86 -11.60
N VAL A 94 9.31 -0.20 -11.36
CA VAL A 94 8.16 -0.15 -10.45
C VAL A 94 8.28 -1.16 -9.29
N PRO A 95 7.64 -0.86 -8.15
CA PRO A 95 7.64 -1.75 -6.99
C PRO A 95 6.96 -3.11 -7.26
N PRO A 96 7.30 -4.17 -6.51
CA PRO A 96 6.65 -5.48 -6.66
C PRO A 96 5.14 -5.46 -6.37
N GLY A 97 4.70 -4.51 -5.54
CA GLY A 97 3.30 -4.32 -5.16
C GLY A 97 2.48 -3.46 -6.13
N PHE A 98 3.05 -3.08 -7.27
CA PHE A 98 2.40 -2.20 -8.25
C PHE A 98 1.41 -2.97 -9.12
N VAL A 99 0.15 -2.55 -9.07
CA VAL A 99 -0.98 -3.24 -9.73
C VAL A 99 -1.77 -2.27 -10.59
N MET A 100 -2.39 -2.82 -11.63
CA MET A 100 -3.43 -2.15 -12.40
C MET A 100 -4.79 -2.66 -11.92
N VAL A 101 -5.69 -1.77 -11.55
CA VAL A 101 -7.08 -2.06 -11.17
C VAL A 101 -8.00 -1.58 -12.29
N TYR A 102 -9.04 -2.37 -12.60
CA TYR A 102 -9.98 -2.02 -13.66
C TYR A 102 -10.88 -0.84 -13.27
N ALA A 103 -11.33 -0.08 -14.26
CA ALA A 103 -12.29 1.01 -14.05
C ALA A 103 -13.62 0.45 -13.52
N PRO A 104 -14.22 1.05 -12.48
CA PRO A 104 -15.53 0.65 -12.00
C PRO A 104 -16.61 1.00 -13.03
N ARG A 105 -17.61 0.13 -13.18
CA ARG A 105 -18.69 0.27 -14.18
C ARG A 105 -20.01 0.74 -13.58
N ASP A 106 -20.20 0.54 -12.28
CA ASP A 106 -21.39 0.88 -11.52
C ASP A 106 -21.01 1.34 -10.09
N ALA A 107 -22.04 1.65 -9.28
CA ALA A 107 -21.85 2.18 -7.93
C ALA A 107 -21.26 1.13 -6.98
N GLU A 108 -21.67 -0.12 -7.12
CA GLU A 108 -21.20 -1.24 -6.32
C GLU A 108 -19.72 -1.54 -6.57
N GLU A 109 -19.29 -1.50 -7.83
CA GLU A 109 -17.88 -1.62 -8.20
C GLU A 109 -17.07 -0.42 -7.74
N LEU A 110 -17.63 0.78 -7.83
CA LEU A 110 -16.98 2.00 -7.33
C LEU A 110 -16.69 1.88 -5.83
N GLU A 111 -17.62 1.40 -5.02
CA GLU A 111 -17.39 1.14 -3.59
C GLU A 111 -16.22 0.16 -3.38
N CYS A 112 -16.15 -0.91 -4.17
CA CYS A 112 -15.04 -1.86 -4.06
C CYS A 112 -13.69 -1.24 -4.44
N VAL A 113 -13.66 -0.46 -5.52
CA VAL A 113 -12.46 0.26 -5.98
C VAL A 113 -12.00 1.28 -4.93
N LEU A 114 -12.93 1.99 -4.28
CA LEU A 114 -12.61 2.92 -3.19
C LEU A 114 -11.98 2.20 -2.00
N GLU A 115 -12.42 0.99 -1.66
CA GLU A 115 -11.79 0.18 -0.62
C GLU A 115 -10.38 -0.28 -1.00
N ILE A 116 -10.12 -0.57 -2.28
CA ILE A 116 -8.78 -0.87 -2.78
C ILE A 116 -7.87 0.36 -2.67
N ILE A 117 -8.35 1.54 -3.08
CA ILE A 117 -7.61 2.80 -2.97
C ILE A 117 -7.29 3.12 -1.50
N ARG A 118 -8.24 2.87 -0.60
CA ARG A 118 -8.04 3.03 0.84
C ARG A 118 -6.92 2.12 1.37
N ALA A 119 -6.89 0.87 0.93
CA ALA A 119 -5.81 -0.06 1.28
C ALA A 119 -4.45 0.41 0.76
N ALA A 120 -4.40 0.99 -0.44
CA ALA A 120 -3.21 1.62 -0.99
C ALA A 120 -2.75 2.82 -0.16
N ALA A 121 -3.69 3.70 0.23
CA ALA A 121 -3.39 4.86 1.05
C ALA A 121 -2.81 4.47 2.41
N TRP A 122 -3.36 3.42 3.05
CA TRP A 122 -2.78 2.84 4.27
C TRP A 122 -1.36 2.33 4.05
N TRP A 123 -1.14 1.59 2.96
CA TRP A 123 0.16 1.01 2.65
C TRP A 123 1.21 2.09 2.39
N VAL A 124 0.91 3.09 1.57
CA VAL A 124 1.84 4.17 1.22
C VAL A 124 2.12 5.07 2.43
N SER A 125 1.09 5.49 3.17
CA SER A 125 1.25 6.38 4.32
C SER A 125 1.81 5.67 5.56
N GLY A 126 1.63 4.35 5.66
CA GLY A 126 1.91 3.57 6.86
C GLY A 126 0.97 3.87 8.04
N THR A 127 -0.12 4.63 7.82
CA THR A 127 -1.08 5.03 8.85
C THR A 127 -2.49 4.61 8.43
N GLU A 128 -3.25 4.03 9.36
CA GLU A 128 -4.63 3.61 9.11
C GLU A 128 -5.56 4.80 8.96
N LEU A 129 -6.32 4.81 7.87
CA LEU A 129 -7.36 5.80 7.65
C LEU A 129 -8.60 5.40 8.47
N CYS A 130 -9.21 6.36 9.16
CA CYS A 130 -10.48 6.17 9.89
C CYS A 130 -11.66 6.06 8.93
N ARG A 131 -12.59 5.12 9.16
CA ARG A 131 -13.77 4.88 8.32
C ARG A 131 -14.88 5.85 8.66
#